data_AF-M5RN40-F1
#
_entry.id   AF-M5RN40-F1
#
_cell.length_a   1.000
_cell.length_b   1.000
_cell.length_c   1.000
_cell.angle_alpha   90.00
_cell.angle_beta   90.00
_cell.angle_gamma   90.00
#
_symmetry.space_group_name_H-M   'P 1'
#
loop_
_entity.id
_entity.type
_entity.pdbx_description
1 polymer ?
#
loop_
_entity_poly.entity_id
_entity_poly.type
_entity_poly.pdbx_seq_one_letter_code
_entity_poly.pdbx_strand_id
1 'polypeptide(L)'
;MNTQRQIVTGISLDAAGQAAIDPSLQDVLFDLALNLESPTSLPVDIEHVVAAIVIAARDNQLDADHVIVANDDDLIKVLTPHVKSVFALYGGRLGRDE
;
A
#
# COMPACT_ATOMS: atom_id res chain seq x y z
N MET A 1 -24.20 8.62 -1.03
CA MET A 1 -22.97 9.45 -1.18
C MET A 1 -21.81 8.51 -0.93
N ASN A 2 -21.01 8.19 -1.96
CA ASN A 2 -19.80 7.39 -1.75
C ASN A 2 -18.75 8.29 -1.12
N THR A 3 -18.66 8.26 0.21
CA THR A 3 -17.65 8.98 0.97
C THR A 3 -16.32 8.28 0.73
N GLN A 4 -15.50 8.82 -0.16
CA GLN A 4 -14.11 8.40 -0.28
C GLN A 4 -13.36 8.89 0.96
N ARG A 5 -12.74 7.98 1.69
CA ARG A 5 -11.88 8.28 2.83
C ARG A 5 -10.44 8.29 2.34
N GLN A 6 -9.80 9.45 2.41
CA GLN A 6 -8.36 9.54 2.19
C GLN A 6 -7.63 8.76 3.29
N ILE A 7 -6.69 7.92 2.86
CA ILE A 7 -5.91 7.05 3.75
C ILE A 7 -4.49 7.58 3.88
N VAL A 8 -3.92 8.03 2.77
CA VAL A 8 -2.68 8.81 2.68
C VAL A 8 -2.83 9.79 1.50
N THR A 9 -1.93 10.75 1.37
CA THR A 9 -1.97 11.72 0.26
C THR A 9 -1.95 10.97 -1.07
N GLY A 10 -2.99 11.16 -1.90
CA GLY A 10 -3.12 10.52 -3.21
C GLY A 10 -3.65 9.08 -3.21
N ILE A 11 -4.00 8.50 -2.05
CA ILE A 11 -4.68 7.20 -1.98
C ILE A 11 -5.95 7.31 -1.13
N SER A 12 -7.08 6.94 -1.70
CA SER A 12 -8.39 6.97 -1.02
C SER A 12 -9.09 5.62 -1.11
N LEU A 13 -9.90 5.30 -0.10
CA LEU A 13 -10.79 4.14 -0.11
C LEU A 13 -12.23 4.58 -0.26
N ASP A 14 -13.01 3.87 -1.06
CA ASP A 14 -14.46 4.00 -1.04
C ASP A 14 -15.09 3.14 0.07
N ALA A 15 -16.42 3.21 0.20
CA ALA A 15 -17.17 2.44 1.18
C ALA A 15 -17.17 0.92 0.92
N ALA A 16 -16.83 0.48 -0.30
CA ALA A 16 -16.67 -0.92 -0.66
C ALA A 16 -15.24 -1.45 -0.37
N GLY A 17 -14.32 -0.57 0.03
CA GLY A 17 -12.92 -0.91 0.28
C GLY A 17 -12.06 -0.92 -0.99
N GLN A 18 -12.54 -0.35 -2.09
CA GLN A 18 -11.75 -0.18 -3.31
C GLN A 18 -10.80 1.00 -3.15
N ALA A 19 -9.52 0.77 -3.44
CA ALA A 19 -8.49 1.80 -3.41
C ALA A 19 -8.47 2.57 -4.74
N ALA A 20 -8.65 3.87 -4.65
CA ALA A 20 -8.39 4.82 -5.72
C ALA A 20 -7.00 5.44 -5.50
N ILE A 21 -6.17 5.39 -6.54
CA ILE A 21 -4.79 5.85 -6.53
C ILE A 21 -4.67 7.02 -7.50
N ASP A 22 -4.05 8.11 -7.06
CA ASP A 22 -3.69 9.21 -7.94
C ASP A 22 -2.66 8.74 -8.99
N PRO A 23 -2.88 8.96 -10.29
CA PRO A 23 -1.94 8.54 -11.34
C PRO A 23 -0.50 9.03 -11.11
N SER A 24 -0.32 10.18 -10.44
CA SER A 24 0.98 10.76 -10.15
C SER A 24 1.81 9.91 -9.17
N LEU A 25 1.16 9.01 -8.42
CA LEU A 25 1.84 8.09 -7.50
C LEU A 25 2.27 6.79 -8.15
N GLN A 26 1.94 6.53 -9.42
CA GLN A 26 2.20 5.24 -10.06
C GLN A 26 3.70 4.90 -10.08
N ASP A 27 4.56 5.84 -10.46
CA ASP A 27 6.01 5.66 -10.44
C ASP A 27 6.55 5.51 -9.01
N VAL A 28 6.02 6.30 -8.07
CA VAL A 28 6.44 6.26 -6.66
C VAL A 28 6.09 4.91 -6.03
N LEU A 29 4.90 4.36 -6.29
CA LEU A 29 4.47 3.07 -5.78
C LEU A 29 5.24 1.92 -6.43
N PHE A 30 5.62 2.06 -7.71
CA PHE A 30 6.47 1.10 -8.39
C PHE A 30 7.87 1.07 -7.77
N ASP A 31 8.51 2.22 -7.59
CA ASP A 31 9.82 2.32 -6.94
C ASP A 31 9.77 1.82 -5.48
N LEU A 32 8.69 2.12 -4.75
CA LEU A 32 8.47 1.61 -3.40
C LEU A 32 8.34 0.08 -3.38
N ALA A 33 7.66 -0.51 -4.37
CA ALA A 33 7.55 -1.95 -4.50
C ALA A 33 8.93 -2.59 -4.69
N LEU A 34 9.76 -2.05 -5.60
CA LEU A 34 11.14 -2.49 -5.81
C LEU A 34 11.98 -2.42 -4.53
N ASN A 35 11.86 -1.31 -3.80
CA ASN A 35 12.57 -1.12 -2.52
C ASN A 35 12.11 -2.08 -1.42
N LEU A 36 10.86 -2.56 -1.49
CA LEU A 36 10.30 -3.53 -0.55
C LEU A 36 10.66 -4.98 -0.89
N GLU A 37 11.06 -5.31 -2.12
CA GLU A 37 11.43 -6.68 -2.51
C GLU A 37 12.59 -7.24 -1.69
N SER A 38 13.67 -6.46 -1.53
CA SER A 38 14.85 -6.90 -0.76
C SER A 38 14.54 -7.21 0.72
N PRO A 39 13.95 -6.29 1.52
CA PRO A 39 13.66 -6.54 2.93
C PRO A 39 12.54 -7.57 3.15
N THR A 40 11.66 -7.77 2.17
CA THR A 40 10.60 -8.77 2.25
C THR A 40 11.03 -10.15 1.74
N SER A 41 12.01 -10.19 0.83
CA SER A 41 12.36 -11.37 0.03
C SER A 41 11.16 -11.96 -0.73
N LEU A 42 10.26 -11.08 -1.21
CA LEU A 42 9.03 -11.42 -1.92
C LEU A 42 8.94 -10.58 -3.21
N PRO A 43 8.24 -11.07 -4.26
CA PRO A 43 8.02 -10.32 -5.49
C PRO A 43 6.93 -9.28 -5.28
N VAL A 44 7.28 -8.11 -4.74
CA VAL A 44 6.32 -7.06 -4.35
C VAL A 44 5.88 -6.28 -5.57
N ASP A 45 4.56 -6.11 -5.72
CA ASP A 45 3.93 -5.28 -6.77
C ASP A 45 3.13 -4.13 -6.15
N ILE A 46 2.70 -3.18 -6.99
CA ILE A 46 1.90 -2.02 -6.56
C ILE A 46 0.68 -2.43 -5.73
N GLU A 47 -0.03 -3.49 -6.10
CA GLU A 47 -1.19 -3.98 -5.35
C GLU A 47 -0.83 -4.42 -3.93
N HIS A 48 0.32 -5.08 -3.76
CA HIS A 48 0.83 -5.47 -2.45
C HIS A 48 1.21 -4.25 -1.61
N VAL A 49 1.81 -3.24 -2.22
CA VAL A 49 2.15 -1.97 -1.55
C VAL A 49 0.89 -1.23 -1.10
N VAL A 50 -0.10 -1.09 -1.98
CA VAL A 50 -1.37 -0.42 -1.67
C VAL A 50 -2.12 -1.15 -0.56
N ALA A 51 -2.19 -2.48 -0.62
CA ALA A 51 -2.78 -3.29 0.45
C ALA A 51 -2.04 -3.07 1.79
N ALA A 52 -0.72 -3.06 1.77
CA ALA A 52 0.09 -2.81 2.96
C ALA A 52 -0.12 -1.39 3.53
N ILE A 53 -0.21 -0.37 2.67
CA ILE A 53 -0.51 1.02 3.08
C ILE A 53 -1.89 1.11 3.71
N VAL A 54 -2.90 0.45 3.12
CA VAL A 54 -4.26 0.41 3.66
C VAL A 54 -4.29 -0.23 5.05
N ILE A 55 -3.55 -1.33 5.25
CA ILE A 55 -3.44 -1.98 6.56
C ILE A 55 -2.71 -1.06 7.55
N ALA A 56 -1.54 -0.54 7.19
CA ALA A 56 -0.76 0.35 8.04
C ALA A 56 -1.56 1.59 8.50
N ALA A 57 -2.34 2.19 7.59
CA ALA A 57 -3.18 3.32 7.94
C ALA A 57 -4.38 2.94 8.82
N ARG A 58 -4.95 1.73 8.66
CA ARG A 58 -5.97 1.21 9.58
C ARG A 58 -5.42 0.99 10.98
N ASP A 59 -4.15 0.60 11.09
CA ASP A 59 -3.40 0.48 12.33
C ASP A 59 -2.92 1.85 12.90
N ASN A 60 -3.31 2.98 12.27
CA ASN A 60 -2.87 4.35 12.62
C ASN A 60 -1.35 4.55 12.56
N GLN A 61 -0.66 3.79 11.72
CA GLN A 61 0.78 3.97 11.46
C GLN A 61 1.06 4.94 10.32
N LEU A 62 0.03 5.25 9.52
CA LEU A 62 0.05 6.26 8.47
C LEU A 62 -1.16 7.17 8.62
N ASP A 63 -0.92 8.46 8.53
CA ASP A 63 -1.96 9.50 8.58
C ASP A 63 -2.41 9.91 7.17
N ALA A 64 -3.62 10.48 7.07
CA ALA A 64 -4.18 10.93 5.80
C ALA A 64 -3.32 11.99 5.08
N ASP A 65 -2.56 12.79 5.84
CA ASP A 65 -1.63 13.80 5.32
C ASP A 65 -0.23 13.25 5.03
N HIS A 66 0.02 11.97 5.30
CA HIS A 66 1.31 11.36 5.01
C HIS A 66 1.54 11.30 3.49
N VAL A 67 2.73 11.73 3.05
CA VAL A 67 3.14 11.71 1.65
C VAL A 67 3.99 10.46 1.43
N ILE A 68 3.57 9.61 0.50
CA ILE A 68 4.32 8.40 0.16
C ILE A 68 5.56 8.78 -0.63
N VAL A 69 6.72 8.33 -0.14
CA VAL A 69 8.03 8.52 -0.77
C VAL A 69 8.71 7.17 -0.90
N ALA A 70 9.12 6.81 -2.12
CA ALA A 70 9.65 5.48 -2.42
C ALA A 70 10.91 5.13 -1.63
N ASN A 71 11.76 6.12 -1.35
CA ASN A 71 13.06 5.96 -0.68
C ASN A 71 13.01 6.33 0.82
N ASP A 72 11.83 6.34 1.43
CA ASP A 72 11.70 6.58 2.87
C ASP A 72 11.95 5.26 3.63
N ASP A 73 13.10 5.18 4.29
CA ASP A 73 13.51 4.04 5.11
C ASP A 73 12.51 3.70 6.23
N ASP A 74 11.88 4.70 6.85
CA ASP A 74 10.93 4.47 7.92
C ASP A 74 9.59 3.96 7.38
N LEU A 75 9.15 4.47 6.22
CA LEU A 75 8.01 3.91 5.50
C LEU A 75 8.28 2.44 5.09
N ILE A 76 9.44 2.14 4.54
CA ILE A 76 9.83 0.77 4.15
C ILE A 76 9.80 -0.17 5.36
N LYS A 77 10.32 0.25 6.51
CA LYS A 77 10.27 -0.54 7.76
C LYS A 77 8.85 -0.79 8.24
N VAL A 78 7.97 0.21 8.15
CA VAL A 78 6.55 0.08 8.52
C VAL A 78 5.83 -0.87 7.57
N LEU A 79 6.05 -0.74 6.27
CA LEU A 79 5.35 -1.54 5.26
C LEU A 79 5.87 -2.98 5.14
N THR A 80 7.15 -3.24 5.41
CA THR A 80 7.75 -4.59 5.31
C THR A 80 6.95 -5.69 6.03
N PRO A 81 6.58 -5.57 7.33
CA PRO A 81 5.79 -6.59 8.02
C PRO A 81 4.35 -6.70 7.46
N HIS A 82 3.78 -5.61 6.96
CA HIS A 82 2.45 -5.61 6.35
C HIS A 82 2.45 -6.31 5.00
N VAL A 83 3.46 -6.05 4.16
CA VAL A 83 3.62 -6.75 2.87
C VAL A 83 3.75 -8.26 3.12
N LYS A 84 4.59 -8.69 4.07
CA LYS A 84 4.70 -10.11 4.44
C LYS A 84 3.35 -10.70 4.90
N SER A 85 2.58 -9.95 5.69
CA SER A 85 1.25 -10.37 6.12
C SER A 85 0.28 -10.48 4.96
N VAL A 86 0.29 -9.53 4.04
CA VAL A 86 -0.53 -9.56 2.81
C VAL A 86 -0.21 -10.79 1.98
N PHE A 87 1.07 -11.10 1.76
CA PHE A 87 1.48 -12.31 1.05
C PHE A 87 1.04 -13.58 1.79
N ALA A 88 1.13 -13.61 3.13
CA ALA A 88 0.70 -14.76 3.92
C ALA A 88 -0.83 -14.96 3.88
N LEU A 89 -1.61 -13.88 3.87
CA LEU A 89 -3.07 -13.92 3.88
C LEU A 89 -3.67 -14.17 2.50
N TYR A 90 -3.09 -13.59 1.45
CA TYR A 90 -3.63 -13.62 0.09
C TYR A 90 -2.79 -14.45 -0.89
N GLY A 91 -1.72 -15.10 -0.41
CA GLY A 91 -0.91 -16.03 -1.19
C GLY A 91 -0.22 -15.41 -2.42
N GLY A 92 -0.02 -14.09 -2.44
CA GLY A 92 0.47 -13.35 -3.61
C GLY A 92 -0.56 -13.19 -4.74
N ARG A 93 -1.85 -13.41 -4.47
CA ARG A 93 -2.96 -13.17 -5.41
C ARG A 93 -3.90 -12.11 -4.85
N LEU A 94 -3.44 -10.86 -4.85
CA LEU A 94 -4.36 -9.73 -4.82
C LEU A 94 -4.79 -9.47 -6.28
N GLY A 95 -6.08 -9.25 -6.53
CA GLY A 95 -6.57 -8.88 -7.88
C GLY A 95 -7.31 -9.96 -8.69
N ARG A 96 -8.07 -10.87 -8.08
CA ARG A 96 -9.16 -11.58 -8.77
C ARG A 96 -10.36 -11.80 -7.85
N ASP A 97 -11.36 -10.93 -7.97
CA ASP A 97 -12.75 -11.36 -7.88
C ASP A 97 -13.04 -12.22 -9.12
N GLU A 98 -13.55 -13.43 -8.92
CA GLU A 98 -14.11 -14.27 -9.99
C GLU A 98 -15.44 -13.70 -10.51
#